data_AF-A0A212CXI2-F1
#
_entry.id   AF-A0A212CXI2-F1
#
_cell.length_a   1.000
_cell.length_b   1.000
_cell.length_c   1.000
_cell.angle_alpha   90.00
_cell.angle_beta   90.00
_cell.angle_gamma   90.00
#
_symmetry.space_group_name_H-M   'P 1'
#
loop_
_entity.id
_entity.type
_entity.pdbx_description
1 polymer ?
#
loop_
_entity_poly.entity_id
_entity_poly.type
_entity_poly.pdbx_seq_one_letter_code
_entity_poly.pdbx_strand_id
1 'polypeptide(L)' 'MFSNEIGSDAFQKFLNLLGDTITLKGWTGYRGGLDTKNDTTGIHSVYTIYQGHEIMFHVSTMLPYSKENKQQ' A
#
# COMPACT_ATOMS: atom_id res chain seq x y z
N MET A 1 8.14 13.11 -5.93
CA MET A 1 8.06 12.63 -4.53
C MET A 1 7.36 11.28 -4.48
N PHE A 2 6.41 11.02 -5.39
CA PHE A 2 5.66 9.76 -5.51
C PHE A 2 6.27 8.78 -6.54
N SER A 3 7.48 9.07 -7.03
CA SER A 3 8.24 8.23 -7.98
C SER A 3 9.15 7.20 -7.30
N ASN A 4 9.07 7.05 -5.98
CA ASN A 4 9.94 6.12 -5.26
C ASN A 4 9.46 4.68 -5.48
N GLU A 5 10.28 3.87 -6.15
CA GLU A 5 9.97 2.46 -6.42
C GLU A 5 10.49 1.53 -5.32
N ILE A 6 11.45 1.99 -4.50
CA ILE A 6 12.13 1.17 -3.49
C ILE A 6 12.23 1.96 -2.17
N GLY A 7 11.90 1.30 -1.06
CA GLY A 7 12.09 1.82 0.30
C GLY A 7 13.43 1.39 0.90
N SER A 8 13.89 2.12 1.93
CA SER A 8 15.04 1.70 2.73
C SER A 8 14.66 0.64 3.76
N ASP A 9 15.63 -0.08 4.32
CA ASP A 9 15.40 -1.04 5.41
C ASP A 9 14.72 -0.38 6.63
N ALA A 10 15.10 0.87 6.94
CA ALA A 10 14.48 1.63 8.02
C ALA A 10 13.01 1.94 7.70
N PHE A 11 12.69 2.26 6.45
CA PHE A 11 11.33 2.47 6.00
C PHE A 11 10.50 1.18 6.09
N GLN A 12 11.05 0.04 5.69
CA GLN A 12 10.35 -1.24 5.82
C GLN A 12 10.08 -1.61 7.28
N LYS A 13 11.05 -1.38 8.19
CA LYS A 13 10.83 -1.56 9.63
C LYS A 13 9.73 -0.65 10.15
N PHE A 14 9.67 0.60 9.70
CA PHE A 14 8.59 1.51 10.05
C PHE A 14 7.22 1.04 9.54
N LEU A 15 7.12 0.56 8.30
CA LEU A 15 5.87 0.01 7.77
C LEU A 15 5.36 -1.18 8.59
N ASN A 16 6.26 -2.06 9.03
CA ASN A 16 5.92 -3.20 9.88
C ASN A 16 5.43 -2.78 11.29
N LEU A 17 5.70 -1.54 11.73
CA LEU A 17 5.13 -0.99 12.97
C LEU A 17 3.72 -0.43 12.76
N LEU A 18 3.38 -0.02 11.53
CA LEU A 18 2.06 0.55 11.23
C LEU A 18 0.98 -0.52 11.09
N GLY A 19 1.35 -1.70 10.58
CA GLY A 19 0.42 -2.80 10.38
C GLY A 19 1.01 -3.96 9.61
N ASP A 20 0.12 -4.86 9.21
CA ASP A 20 0.48 -6.06 8.47
C ASP A 20 0.48 -5.78 6.97
N THR A 21 1.45 -6.36 6.26
CA THR A 21 1.44 -6.35 4.80
C THR A 21 0.44 -7.39 4.30
N ILE A 22 -0.54 -6.95 3.52
CA ILE A 22 -1.57 -7.80 2.93
C ILE A 22 -1.42 -7.88 1.41
N THR A 23 -1.96 -8.94 0.82
CA THR A 23 -2.17 -9.02 -0.64
C THR A 23 -3.52 -8.39 -0.98
N LEU A 24 -3.53 -7.45 -1.93
CA LEU A 24 -4.73 -6.75 -2.34
C LEU A 24 -5.68 -7.65 -3.13
N LYS A 25 -5.13 -8.50 -3.99
CA LYS A 25 -5.93 -9.43 -4.78
C LYS A 25 -6.69 -10.41 -3.89
N GLY A 26 -8.01 -10.38 -3.97
CA GLY A 26 -8.89 -11.20 -3.14
C GLY A 26 -9.06 -10.70 -1.70
N TRP A 27 -8.56 -9.51 -1.35
CA TRP A 27 -8.80 -8.91 -0.05
C TRP A 27 -10.30 -8.62 0.16
N THR A 28 -10.83 -9.08 1.30
CA THR A 28 -12.26 -8.98 1.64
C THR A 28 -12.57 -7.91 2.70
N GLY A 29 -11.55 -7.36 3.37
CA GLY A 29 -11.71 -6.28 4.36
C GLY A 29 -11.85 -4.89 3.75
N TYR A 30 -11.80 -3.85 4.58
CA TYR A 30 -11.79 -2.47 4.09
C TYR A 30 -10.62 -2.22 3.15
N ARG A 31 -10.91 -1.69 1.95
CA ARG A 31 -9.93 -1.53 0.87
C ARG A 31 -9.48 -0.10 0.62
N GLY A 32 -10.08 0.90 1.27
CA GLY A 32 -9.65 2.30 1.14
C GLY A 32 -9.52 2.81 -0.30
N GLY A 33 -10.35 2.32 -1.23
CA GLY A 33 -10.31 2.68 -2.65
C GLY A 33 -9.29 1.90 -3.51
N LEU A 34 -8.46 1.04 -2.93
CA LEU A 34 -7.54 0.17 -3.68
C LEU A 34 -8.30 -0.92 -4.46
N ASP A 35 -7.70 -1.32 -5.58
CA ASP A 35 -8.16 -2.42 -6.43
C ASP A 35 -7.76 -3.77 -5.82
N THR A 36 -8.76 -4.61 -5.63
CA THR A 36 -8.60 -5.97 -5.07
C THR A 36 -8.85 -7.06 -6.10
N LYS A 37 -8.99 -6.71 -7.39
CA LYS A 37 -9.34 -7.63 -8.48
C LYS A 37 -8.26 -7.74 -9.55
N ASN A 38 -7.77 -6.59 -10.03
CA ASN A 38 -6.95 -6.53 -11.24
C ASN A 38 -5.55 -5.92 -11.00
N ASP A 39 -5.12 -5.78 -9.75
CA ASP A 39 -3.79 -5.29 -9.36
C ASP A 39 -3.45 -3.87 -9.88
N THR A 40 -4.46 -3.09 -10.27
CA THR A 40 -4.28 -1.75 -10.90
C THR A 40 -3.80 -0.68 -9.93
N THR A 41 -3.85 -0.95 -8.63
CA THR A 41 -3.33 -0.07 -7.57
C THR A 41 -2.25 -0.76 -6.74
N GLY A 42 -1.51 -1.69 -7.33
CA GLY A 42 -0.46 -2.45 -6.66
C GLY A 42 -0.93 -3.84 -6.22
N ILE A 43 0.03 -4.63 -5.73
CA ILE A 43 -0.19 -6.04 -5.32
C ILE A 43 -0.34 -6.14 -3.80
N HIS A 44 0.35 -5.26 -3.07
CA HIS A 44 0.39 -5.27 -1.62
C HIS A 44 0.05 -3.91 -1.04
N SER A 45 -0.38 -3.93 0.21
CA SER A 45 -0.58 -2.74 1.01
C SER A 45 -0.34 -3.03 2.49
N VAL A 46 -0.29 -2.00 3.32
CA VAL A 46 -0.24 -2.14 4.79
C VAL A 46 -1.63 -1.88 5.35
N TYR A 47 -2.07 -2.76 6.24
CA TYR A 47 -3.39 -2.74 6.84
C TYR A 47 -3.30 -2.97 8.34
N THR A 48 -4.15 -2.31 9.12
CA THR A 48 -4.27 -2.55 10.56
C THR A 48 -5.70 -2.30 11.05
N ILE A 49 -6.01 -2.82 12.24
CA ILE A 49 -7.21 -2.46 12.98
C ILE A 49 -6.77 -1.75 14.25
N TYR A 50 -7.17 -0.49 14.40
CA TYR A 50 -6.85 0.31 15.57
C TYR A 50 -8.13 0.80 16.24
N GLN A 51 -8.32 0.46 17.51
CA GLN A 51 -9.53 0.79 18.28
C GLN A 51 -10.83 0.40 17.56
N GLY A 52 -10.84 -0.76 16.91
CA GLY A 52 -11.99 -1.26 16.15
C GLY A 52 -12.21 -0.61 14.78
N HIS A 53 -11.34 0.32 14.36
CA HIS A 53 -11.40 0.96 13.04
C HIS A 53 -10.39 0.30 12.09
N GLU A 54 -10.86 -0.05 10.90
CA GLU A 54 -10.01 -0.56 9.83
C GLU A 54 -9.24 0.60 9.17
N ILE A 55 -7.92 0.46 9.02
CA ILE A 55 -7.05 1.46 8.41
C ILE A 55 -6.30 0.80 7.25
N MET A 56 -6.47 1.37 6.05
CA MET A 56 -5.76 0.98 4.84
C MET A 56 -4.75 2.08 4.47
N PHE A 57 -3.46 1.76 4.49
CA PHE A 57 -2.42 2.72 4.13
C PHE A 57 -2.19 2.74 2.61
N HIS A 58 -2.02 3.92 2.02
CA HIS A 58 -1.53 4.06 0.65
C HIS A 58 -0.03 4.29 0.68
N VAL A 59 0.75 3.23 0.47
CA VAL A 59 2.21 3.29 0.51
C VAL A 59 2.75 3.55 -0.89
N SER A 60 3.43 4.69 -1.10
CA SER A 60 3.87 5.12 -2.43
C SER A 60 4.75 4.10 -3.16
N THR A 61 5.61 3.38 -2.44
CA THR A 61 6.50 2.34 -3.00
C THR A 61 5.78 1.03 -3.32
N MET A 62 4.51 0.87 -2.92
CA MET A 62 3.68 -0.29 -3.22
C MET A 62 2.61 0.02 -4.29
N LEU A 63 2.43 1.30 -4.62
CA LEU A 63 1.57 1.73 -5.72
C LEU A 63 2.30 1.58 -7.07
N PRO A 64 1.56 1.36 -8.17
CA PRO A 64 2.17 1.25 -9.48
C PRO A 64 2.88 2.54 -9.86
N TYR A 65 4.11 2.40 -10.34
CA TYR A 65 4.89 3.51 -10.84
C TYR A 65 4.66 3.70 -12.34
N SER A 66 4.42 4.94 -12.78
CA SER A 66 4.38 5.31 -14.19
C SER A 66 5.47 6.31 -14.53
N LYS A 67 6.42 5.91 -15.40
CA LYS A 67 7.47 6.80 -15.94
C LYS A 67 6.92 7.97 -16.75
N GLU A 68 5.71 7.83 -17.28
CA GLU A 68 5.06 8.86 -18.11
C GLU A 68 4.35 9.91 -17.25
N ASN A 69 4.02 9.57 -16.00
CA ASN A 69 3.41 10.49 -15.06
C ASN A 69 4.47 11.25 -14.25
N LYS A 70 4.97 12.36 -14.80
CA LYS A 70 5.97 13.22 -14.13
C LYS A 70 5.49 13.85 -12.80
N GLN A 71 4.17 13.87 -12.55
CA GLN A 71 3.60 14.37 -11.30
C GLN A 71 3.48 13.30 -10.21
N GLN A 72 3.70 12.03 -10.53
CA GLN A 72 4.00 11.00 -9.54
C GLN A 72 5.44 11.23 -9.03
#